data_AF-A0A7C2UHS8-F1
#
_entry.id   AF-A0A7C2UHS8-F1
#
_cell.length_a   1.000
_cell.length_b   1.000
_cell.length_c   1.000
_cell.angle_alpha   90.00
_cell.angle_beta   90.00
_cell.angle_gamma   90.00
#
_symmetry.space_group_name_H-M   'P 1'
#
loop_
_entity.id
_entity.type
_entity.pdbx_description
1 polymer ?
#
loop_
_entity_poly.entity_id
_entity_poly.type
_entity_poly.pdbx_seq_one_letter_code
_entity_poly.pdbx_strand_id
1 'polypeptide(L)'
;MIWTNDDLLTFELGPDKEQLYIHGDAAGLRRLAKLLNELADRADRGELPEGQLRTDNWGGYGLTAETQEPYSECVNNVMIYGWTDRAGSKFQSKW
;
A
#
# COMPACT_ATOMS: atom_id res chain seq x y z
N MET A 1 -6.99 -9.07 -11.91
CA MET A 1 -7.72 -7.78 -11.82
C MET A 1 -6.87 -6.76 -12.54
N ILE A 2 -7.42 -6.05 -13.54
CA ILE A 2 -6.68 -4.98 -14.22
C ILE A 2 -6.90 -3.73 -13.37
N TRP A 3 -5.82 -3.15 -12.85
CA TRP A 3 -5.85 -1.93 -12.06
C TRP A 3 -5.81 -0.75 -13.02
N THR A 4 -6.75 0.18 -12.90
CA THR A 4 -6.71 1.48 -13.61
C THR A 4 -6.48 2.59 -12.59
N ASN A 5 -5.88 3.71 -12.99
CA ASN A 5 -5.66 4.88 -12.12
C ASN A 5 -6.84 5.88 -12.21
N ASP A 6 -8.05 5.38 -12.44
CA ASP A 6 -9.24 6.22 -12.61
C ASP A 6 -9.82 6.72 -11.28
N ASP A 7 -9.38 6.13 -10.18
CA ASP A 7 -9.76 6.42 -8.81
C ASP A 7 -8.57 6.96 -8.01
N LEU A 8 -8.89 7.84 -7.07
CA LEU A 8 -7.91 8.51 -6.23
C LEU A 8 -7.42 7.57 -5.13
N LEU A 9 -6.10 7.36 -5.07
CA LEU A 9 -5.43 6.75 -3.94
C LEU A 9 -3.98 7.23 -3.86
N THR A 10 -3.65 8.03 -2.84
CA THR A 10 -2.29 8.49 -2.56
C THR A 10 -1.84 8.05 -1.19
N PHE A 11 -0.53 7.81 -1.07
CA PHE A 11 0.17 7.63 0.20
C PHE A 11 1.15 8.78 0.29
N GLU A 12 1.04 9.61 1.32
CA GLU A 12 1.81 10.85 1.40
C GLU A 12 2.48 10.98 2.75
N LEU A 13 3.76 11.36 2.76
CA LEU A 13 4.49 11.65 3.99
C LEU A 13 4.29 13.13 4.34
N GLY A 14 3.98 13.40 5.60
CA GLY A 14 3.99 14.76 6.14
C GLY A 14 5.41 15.37 6.14
N PRO A 15 5.54 16.67 6.47
CA PRO A 15 6.81 17.40 6.37
C PRO A 15 7.98 16.73 7.10
N ASP A 16 7.71 16.23 8.31
CA ASP A 16 8.73 15.60 9.17
C ASP A 16 8.88 14.10 8.90
N LYS A 17 8.11 13.54 7.95
CA LYS A 17 8.09 12.11 7.58
C LYS A 17 7.70 11.15 8.72
N GLU A 18 7.16 11.68 9.82
CA GLU A 18 6.65 10.88 10.95
C GLU A 18 5.18 10.45 10.79
N GLN A 19 4.46 11.12 9.89
CA GLN A 19 3.05 10.85 9.63
C GLN A 19 2.85 10.43 8.18
N LEU A 20 2.16 9.31 7.99
CA LEU A 20 1.66 8.86 6.71
C LEU A 20 0.18 9.23 6.59
N TYR A 21 -0.17 9.91 5.51
CA TYR A 21 -1.53 10.19 5.09
C TYR A 21 -1.92 9.22 3.98
N ILE A 22 -3.14 8.70 4.05
CA ILE A 22 -3.74 7.89 2.98
C ILE A 22 -4.97 8.64 2.52
N HIS A 23 -4.90 9.23 1.32
CA HIS A 23 -6.04 9.89 0.69
C HIS A 23 -6.63 8.95 -0.33
N GLY A 24 -7.95 8.84 -0.36
CA GLY A 24 -8.61 8.00 -1.34
C GLY A 24 -10.04 8.43 -1.56
N ASP A 25 -10.52 8.31 -2.80
CA ASP A 25 -11.94 8.33 -3.04
C ASP A 25 -12.58 6.99 -2.63
N ALA A 26 -13.90 6.88 -2.77
CA ALA A 26 -14.60 5.66 -2.38
C ALA A 26 -14.18 4.41 -3.17
N ALA A 27 -13.68 4.55 -4.40
CA ALA A 27 -13.20 3.43 -5.20
C ALA A 27 -11.78 3.04 -4.78
N GLY A 28 -10.86 4.01 -4.65
CA GLY A 28 -9.49 3.81 -4.22
C GLY A 28 -9.39 3.19 -2.83
N LEU A 29 -10.20 3.67 -1.88
CA LEU A 29 -10.25 3.09 -0.52
C LEU A 29 -10.79 1.66 -0.51
N ARG A 30 -11.81 1.35 -1.32
CA ARG A 30 -12.34 -0.02 -1.44
C ARG A 30 -11.32 -0.98 -2.05
N ARG A 31 -10.53 -0.50 -3.01
CA ARG A 31 -9.44 -1.28 -3.58
C ARG A 31 -8.33 -1.56 -2.58
N LEU A 32 -7.91 -0.54 -1.83
CA LEU A 32 -6.92 -0.73 -0.76
C LEU A 32 -7.44 -1.74 0.26
N ALA A 33 -8.68 -1.59 0.73
CA ALA A 33 -9.29 -2.53 1.67
C ALA A 33 -9.34 -3.97 1.12
N LYS A 34 -9.67 -4.14 -0.17
CA LYS A 34 -9.66 -5.44 -0.82
C LYS A 34 -8.26 -6.07 -0.82
N LEU A 35 -7.24 -5.31 -1.21
CA LEU A 35 -5.85 -5.77 -1.19
C LEU A 35 -5.43 -6.20 0.24
N LEU A 36 -5.74 -5.37 1.25
CA LEU A 36 -5.40 -5.68 2.64
C LEU A 36 -6.09 -6.96 3.12
N ASN A 37 -7.36 -7.18 2.78
CA ASN A 37 -8.08 -8.40 3.12
C ASN A 37 -7.47 -9.64 2.44
N GLU A 38 -7.12 -9.54 1.15
CA GLU A 38 -6.49 -10.66 0.43
C GLU A 38 -5.13 -11.04 1.03
N LEU A 39 -4.32 -10.05 1.43
CA LEU A 39 -3.05 -10.29 2.11
C LEU A 39 -3.25 -10.87 3.52
N ALA A 40 -4.24 -10.37 4.27
CA ALA A 40 -4.58 -10.89 5.60
C ALA A 40 -5.03 -12.36 5.53
N ASP A 41 -5.97 -12.70 4.63
CA ASP A 41 -6.48 -14.06 4.46
C ASP A 41 -5.36 -15.06 4.12
N ARG A 42 -4.37 -14.62 3.33
CA ARG A 42 -3.19 -15.41 2.97
C ARG A 42 -2.24 -15.59 4.16
N ALA A 43 -1.97 -14.51 4.89
CA ALA A 43 -1.14 -14.56 6.10
C ALA A 43 -1.75 -15.46 7.19
N ASP A 44 -3.07 -15.43 7.36
CA ASP A 44 -3.81 -16.30 8.30
C ASP A 44 -3.69 -17.80 7.94
N ARG A 45 -3.48 -18.12 6.66
CA ARG A 45 -3.19 -19.49 6.20
C ARG A 45 -1.72 -19.90 6.36
N GLY A 46 -0.88 -19.05 6.95
CA GLY A 46 0.55 -19.29 7.11
C GLY A 46 1.37 -18.94 5.87
N GLU A 47 0.80 -18.27 4.86
CA GLU A 47 1.56 -17.77 3.72
C GLU A 47 2.32 -16.47 4.08
N LEU A 48 3.29 -16.08 3.24
CA LEU A 48 4.06 -14.84 3.37
C LEU A 48 3.77 -13.88 2.20
N PRO A 49 2.53 -13.38 2.10
CA PRO A 49 2.12 -12.60 0.94
C PRO A 49 2.74 -11.20 0.98
N GLU A 50 3.08 -10.68 -0.18
CA GLU A 50 3.42 -9.28 -0.38
C GLU A 50 2.48 -8.64 -1.41
N GLY A 51 2.20 -7.35 -1.22
CA GLY A 51 1.49 -6.49 -2.14
C GLY A 51 2.35 -5.28 -2.47
N GLN A 52 2.22 -4.78 -3.70
CA GLN A 52 2.93 -3.60 -4.17
C GLN A 52 1.96 -2.66 -4.87
N LEU A 53 1.96 -1.39 -4.46
CA LEU A 53 1.24 -0.30 -5.12
C LEU A 53 2.27 0.71 -5.61
N ARG A 54 2.10 1.19 -6.84
CA ARG A 54 3.01 2.14 -7.47
C ARG A 54 2.27 3.19 -8.27
N THR A 55 2.86 4.36 -8.38
CA THR A 55 2.43 5.39 -9.33
C THR A 55 2.80 5.00 -10.77
N ASP A 56 2.10 5.57 -11.74
CA ASP A 56 2.31 5.35 -13.17
C ASP A 56 3.71 5.79 -13.64
N ASN A 57 4.21 6.92 -13.14
CA ASN A 57 5.53 7.46 -13.42
C ASN A 57 6.68 6.55 -12.93
N TRP A 58 6.39 5.55 -12.09
CA TRP A 58 7.32 4.51 -11.64
C TRP A 58 7.01 3.14 -12.29
N GLY A 59 6.29 3.16 -13.41
CA GLY A 59 5.99 1.99 -14.23
C GLY A 59 5.01 1.03 -13.58
N GLY A 60 4.20 1.49 -12.63
CA GLY A 60 3.23 0.67 -11.92
C GLY A 60 1.81 1.22 -11.96
N TYR A 61 0.98 0.68 -11.07
CA TYR A 61 -0.44 0.99 -10.98
C TYR A 61 -0.93 0.92 -9.53
N GLY A 62 -2.07 1.55 -9.27
CA GLY A 62 -2.75 1.48 -7.97
C GLY A 62 -2.49 2.66 -7.04
N LEU A 63 -1.56 3.57 -7.39
CA LEU A 63 -1.45 4.89 -6.76
C LEU A 63 -1.61 5.99 -7.82
N THR A 64 -2.24 7.08 -7.41
CA THR A 64 -2.21 8.35 -8.13
C THR A 64 -1.02 9.19 -7.66
N ALA A 65 -0.46 10.03 -8.53
CA ALA A 65 0.77 10.80 -8.25
C ALA A 65 0.51 12.27 -7.85
N GLU A 66 -0.74 12.74 -7.94
CA GLU A 66 -1.11 14.11 -7.58
C GLU A 66 -1.27 14.25 -6.06
N THR A 67 -0.52 15.18 -5.47
CA THR A 67 -0.52 15.41 -4.02
C THR A 67 -1.83 16.05 -3.56
N GLN A 68 -2.37 15.59 -2.43
CA GLN A 68 -3.65 16.06 -1.89
C GLN A 68 -3.50 17.17 -0.85
N GLU A 69 -2.33 17.27 -0.21
CA GLU A 69 -2.01 18.36 0.72
C GLU A 69 -0.79 19.16 0.23
N PRO A 70 -0.73 20.48 0.45
CA PRO A 70 0.35 21.33 -0.09
C PRO A 70 1.71 21.14 0.60
N TYR A 71 1.75 20.43 1.73
CA TYR A 71 2.94 20.25 2.57
C TYR A 71 3.44 18.80 2.61
N SER A 72 2.79 17.89 1.88
CA SER A 72 3.11 16.47 1.89
C SER A 72 3.90 16.05 0.65
N GLU A 73 4.51 14.87 0.71
CA GLU A 73 5.28 14.25 -0.37
C GLU A 73 4.65 12.90 -0.75
N CYS A 74 4.22 12.74 -2.01
CA CYS A 74 3.69 11.47 -2.51
C CYS A 74 4.75 10.36 -2.49
N VAL A 75 4.38 9.20 -1.94
CA VAL A 75 5.16 7.96 -1.97
C VAL A 75 4.86 7.21 -3.27
N ASN A 76 5.87 7.08 -4.14
CA ASN A 76 5.69 6.44 -5.45
C ASN A 76 5.65 4.90 -5.42
N ASN A 77 6.10 4.27 -4.33
CA ASN A 77 6.18 2.82 -4.20
C ASN A 77 5.88 2.39 -2.76
N VAL A 78 4.75 1.72 -2.56
CA VAL A 78 4.29 1.21 -1.27
C VAL A 78 4.34 -0.30 -1.30
N MET A 79 5.13 -0.88 -0.38
CA MET A 79 5.18 -2.32 -0.15
C MET A 79 4.34 -2.67 1.07
N ILE A 80 3.53 -3.72 0.96
CA ILE A 80 2.68 -4.22 2.03
C ILE A 80 3.02 -5.69 2.24
N TYR A 81 3.33 -6.08 3.48
CA TYR A 81 3.71 -7.44 3.83
C TYR A 81 2.69 -8.03 4.79
N GLY A 82 2.13 -9.19 4.45
CA GLY A 82 1.33 -9.99 5.36
C GLY A 82 2.23 -10.93 6.16
N TRP A 83 2.30 -10.71 7.47
CA TRP A 83 3.04 -11.58 8.38
C TRP A 83 2.07 -12.52 9.09
N THR A 84 2.47 -13.78 9.27
CA THR A 84 1.66 -14.84 9.89
C THR A 84 1.46 -14.64 11.39
N ASP A 85 2.31 -13.84 12.02
CA ASP A 85 2.22 -13.53 13.44
C ASP A 85 2.80 -12.15 13.78
N ARG A 86 2.64 -11.75 15.04
CA ARG A 86 3.08 -10.44 15.57
C ARG A 86 4.59 -10.24 15.51
N ALA A 87 5.37 -11.32 15.49
CA ALA A 87 6.82 -11.20 15.46
C ALA A 87 7.33 -10.75 14.09
N GLY A 88 6.52 -10.89 13.04
CA GLY A 88 6.80 -10.36 11.73
C GLY A 88 8.07 -10.96 11.12
N SER A 89 8.87 -10.13 10.48
CA SER A 89 10.12 -10.54 9.82
C SER A 89 11.18 -11.14 10.76
N LYS A 90 11.04 -11.01 12.10
CA LYS A 90 12.07 -11.42 13.07
C LYS A 90 12.30 -12.94 13.15
N PHE A 91 11.38 -13.78 12.68
CA PHE A 91 11.51 -15.24 12.74
C PHE A 91 11.69 -15.93 11.38
N GLN A 92 11.72 -15.17 10.29
CA GLN A 92 11.74 -15.74 8.94
C GLN A 92 13.13 -15.82 8.31
N SER A 93 14.17 -15.39 9.03
CA SER A 93 15.59 -15.47 8.65
C SER A 93 16.21 -16.88 8.76
N LYS A 94 15.42 -17.95 8.59
CA LYS A 94 15.90 -19.35 8.60
C LYS A 94 15.89 -20.02 7.22
N TRP A 95 15.87 -19.24 6.15
CA TRP A 95 16.14 -19.72 4.78
C TRP A 95 17.48 -19.23 4.29
#